data_AF-A0A7S0I3N3-F1
#
_entry.id   AF-A0A7S0I3N3-F1
#
_cell.length_a   1.000
_cell.length_b   1.000
_cell.length_c   1.000
_cell.angle_alpha   90.00
_cell.angle_beta   90.00
_cell.angle_gamma   90.00
#
_symmetry.space_group_name_H-M   'P 1'
#
loop_
_entity.id
_entity.type
_entity.pdbx_description
1 polymer ?
#
loop_
_entity_poly.entity_id
_entity_poly.type
_entity_poly.pdbx_seq_one_letter_code
_entity_poly.pdbx_strand_id
1 'polypeptide(L)'
;GRSCEISWRRKECQQARLDFDVTDGFGPETITIEGFSPGTYVLWVEHYHGFGDVDKRTNRDNTLEMSEAIVTVYLGSESHRFLIGKDGYTSGINWMVLSIDGESMAMSRCSPDACPPPLSTNSNY
;
A
#
# COMPACT_ATOMS: atom_id res chain seq x y z
N GLY A 1 -4.10 19.99 -1.32
CA GLY A 1 -3.67 19.52 -2.65
C GLY A 1 -4.48 18.29 -3.00
N ARG A 2 -4.74 18.01 -4.30
CA ARG A 2 -5.39 16.76 -4.70
C ARG A 2 -4.49 15.60 -4.31
N SER A 3 -5.01 14.66 -3.52
CA SER A 3 -4.34 13.39 -3.24
C SER A 3 -4.13 12.62 -4.54
N CYS A 4 -2.97 11.96 -4.64
CA CYS A 4 -2.53 11.20 -5.79
C CYS A 4 -2.42 9.75 -5.33
N GLU A 5 -3.37 8.91 -5.76
CA GLU A 5 -3.40 7.48 -5.46
C GLU A 5 -3.05 6.71 -6.73
N ILE A 6 -2.13 5.75 -6.59
CA ILE A 6 -1.78 4.78 -7.62
C ILE A 6 -2.22 3.40 -7.15
N SER A 7 -2.98 2.73 -7.98
CA SER A 7 -3.51 1.38 -7.74
C SER A 7 -3.86 0.73 -9.08
N TRP A 8 -4.37 -0.50 -9.06
CA TRP A 8 -4.91 -1.17 -10.25
C TRP A 8 -5.93 -0.31 -11.02
N ARG A 9 -6.69 0.58 -10.32
CA ARG A 9 -7.66 1.51 -10.92
C ARG A 9 -7.00 2.70 -11.61
N ARG A 10 -5.82 3.11 -11.15
CA ARG A 10 -5.09 4.27 -11.65
C ARG A 10 -3.59 3.99 -11.63
N LYS A 11 -3.09 3.56 -12.78
CA LYS A 11 -1.71 3.08 -12.93
C LYS A 11 -0.65 4.19 -13.03
N GLU A 12 -1.09 5.44 -13.22
CA GLU A 12 -0.21 6.59 -13.34
C GLU A 12 -0.76 7.80 -12.56
N CYS A 13 0.13 8.42 -11.78
CA CYS A 13 -0.16 9.69 -11.17
C CYS A 13 1.15 10.45 -10.91
N GLN A 14 1.27 11.63 -11.52
CA GLN A 14 2.45 12.49 -11.42
C GLN A 14 3.73 11.74 -11.85
N GLN A 15 4.70 11.58 -10.94
CA GLN A 15 6.01 10.96 -11.16
C GLN A 15 6.04 9.48 -10.75
N ALA A 16 4.88 8.84 -10.57
CA ALA A 16 4.81 7.46 -10.14
C ALA A 16 3.96 6.62 -11.09
N ARG A 17 4.39 5.38 -11.29
CA ARG A 17 3.82 4.41 -12.23
C ARG A 17 3.77 3.02 -11.61
N LEU A 18 2.66 2.33 -11.82
CA LEU A 18 2.52 0.89 -11.58
C LEU A 18 3.15 0.15 -12.77
N ASP A 19 4.31 -0.47 -12.59
CA ASP A 19 5.09 -1.06 -13.68
C ASP A 19 4.61 -2.46 -14.07
N PHE A 20 4.13 -3.24 -13.09
CA PHE A 20 3.66 -4.60 -13.31
C PHE A 20 2.42 -4.87 -12.45
N ASP A 21 1.28 -5.09 -13.12
CA ASP A 21 -0.03 -5.38 -12.53
C ASP A 21 -0.35 -6.85 -12.81
N VAL A 22 -0.24 -7.71 -11.79
CA VAL A 22 -0.52 -9.13 -11.90
C VAL A 22 -1.96 -9.36 -11.45
N THR A 23 -2.89 -9.37 -12.40
CA THR A 23 -4.31 -9.60 -12.12
C THR A 23 -4.66 -11.07 -11.85
N ASP A 24 -3.70 -11.99 -11.99
CA ASP A 24 -3.85 -13.43 -11.73
C ASP A 24 -2.52 -14.04 -11.22
N GLY A 25 -2.53 -14.65 -10.04
CA GLY A 25 -1.35 -15.23 -9.37
C GLY A 25 -0.86 -14.50 -8.11
N PHE A 26 0.25 -14.97 -7.52
CA PHE A 26 0.84 -14.43 -6.29
C PHE A 26 2.01 -13.48 -6.58
N GLY A 27 1.72 -12.28 -7.10
CA GLY A 27 2.68 -11.17 -7.23
C GLY A 27 4.03 -11.49 -7.91
N PRO A 28 5.02 -10.58 -7.80
CA PRO A 28 4.95 -9.27 -7.15
C PRO A 28 4.31 -8.19 -8.05
N GLU A 29 3.43 -7.36 -7.48
CA GLU A 29 3.10 -6.05 -8.06
C GLU A 29 4.25 -5.08 -7.77
N THR A 30 4.67 -4.32 -8.79
CA THR A 30 5.81 -3.38 -8.66
C THR A 30 5.38 -1.97 -9.01
N ILE A 31 5.77 -1.00 -8.17
CA ILE A 31 5.54 0.43 -8.36
C ILE A 31 6.90 1.12 -8.39
N THR A 32 7.13 1.97 -9.39
CA THR A 32 8.27 2.89 -9.44
C THR A 32 7.80 4.32 -9.23
N ILE A 33 8.50 5.04 -8.35
CA ILE A 33 8.38 6.48 -8.15
C ILE A 33 9.66 7.10 -8.71
N GLU A 34 9.56 7.78 -9.85
CA GLU A 34 10.71 8.37 -10.58
C GLU A 34 11.24 9.64 -9.91
N GLY A 35 10.44 10.26 -9.02
CA GLY A 35 10.84 11.42 -8.26
C GLY A 35 9.84 11.76 -7.15
N PHE A 36 10.37 12.35 -6.08
CA PHE A 36 9.56 12.84 -4.97
C PHE A 36 9.37 14.36 -5.08
N SER A 37 8.15 14.82 -4.85
CA SER A 37 7.82 16.21 -4.59
C SER A 37 7.60 16.41 -3.09
N PRO A 38 7.78 17.62 -2.53
CA PRO A 38 7.50 17.86 -1.11
C PRO A 38 6.07 17.43 -0.74
N GLY A 39 5.95 16.62 0.31
CA GLY A 39 4.70 16.01 0.76
C GLY A 39 4.90 14.63 1.36
N THR A 40 3.84 14.03 1.89
CA THR A 40 3.88 12.67 2.45
C THR A 40 3.35 11.67 1.45
N TYR A 41 4.15 10.65 1.18
CA TYR A 41 3.76 9.47 0.41
C TYR A 41 3.42 8.37 1.40
N VAL A 42 2.29 7.70 1.22
CA VAL A 42 1.88 6.56 2.05
C VAL A 42 1.79 5.34 1.14
N LEU A 43 2.46 4.27 1.55
CA LEU A 43 2.39 2.97 0.87
C LEU A 43 1.53 2.02 1.69
N TRP A 44 0.52 1.45 1.06
CA TRP A 44 -0.31 0.39 1.64
C TRP A 44 -0.52 -0.74 0.62
N VAL A 45 -0.80 -1.93 1.14
CA VAL A 45 -1.21 -3.10 0.36
C VAL A 45 -2.69 -3.32 0.63
N GLU A 46 -3.50 -3.46 -0.41
CA GLU A 46 -4.92 -3.76 -0.32
C GLU A 46 -5.16 -5.22 -0.72
N HIS A 47 -5.81 -6.02 0.14
CA HIS A 47 -6.24 -7.36 -0.25
C HIS A 47 -7.54 -7.29 -1.04
N TYR A 48 -7.47 -7.70 -2.31
CA TYR A 48 -8.61 -7.65 -3.22
C TYR A 48 -9.80 -8.52 -2.76
N HIS A 49 -11.00 -7.96 -2.86
CA HIS A 49 -12.31 -8.54 -2.44
C HIS A 49 -12.75 -9.81 -3.21
N GLY A 50 -11.90 -10.37 -4.07
CA GLY A 50 -12.24 -11.48 -4.98
C GLY A 50 -12.20 -12.87 -4.34
N PHE A 51 -11.50 -13.03 -3.21
CA PHE A 51 -11.44 -14.28 -2.46
C PHE A 51 -12.44 -14.26 -1.28
N GLY A 52 -13.00 -15.43 -0.95
CA GLY A 52 -14.04 -15.60 0.08
C GLY A 52 -13.63 -15.29 1.52
N ASP A 53 -12.45 -14.69 1.71
CA ASP A 53 -11.80 -14.46 3.00
C ASP A 53 -12.15 -13.09 3.63
N VAL A 54 -12.72 -12.17 2.84
CA VAL A 54 -13.17 -10.85 3.30
C VAL A 54 -14.64 -10.91 3.73
N ASP A 55 -14.92 -10.59 5.00
CA ASP A 55 -16.29 -10.32 5.45
C ASP A 55 -16.77 -9.00 4.85
N LYS A 56 -17.53 -9.10 3.76
CA LYS A 56 -18.08 -7.96 3.01
C LYS A 56 -19.00 -7.06 3.84
N ARG A 57 -19.56 -7.54 4.95
CA ARG A 57 -20.43 -6.74 5.83
C ARG A 57 -19.62 -5.84 6.76
N THR A 58 -18.43 -6.28 7.15
CA THR A 58 -17.57 -5.57 8.11
C THR A 58 -16.30 -5.00 7.47
N ASN A 59 -16.07 -5.28 6.18
CA ASN A 59 -14.84 -5.01 5.44
C ASN A 59 -13.60 -5.50 6.18
N ARG A 60 -13.74 -6.62 6.89
CA ARG A 60 -12.69 -7.21 7.71
C ARG A 60 -12.13 -8.42 7.00
N ASP A 61 -10.82 -8.48 6.96
CA ASP A 61 -10.08 -9.64 6.49
C ASP A 61 -9.27 -10.23 7.64
N ASN A 62 -9.56 -11.48 7.98
CA ASN A 62 -8.85 -12.19 9.05
C ASN A 62 -7.62 -12.94 8.51
N THR A 63 -7.45 -13.01 7.20
CA THR A 63 -6.38 -13.76 6.52
C THR A 63 -5.20 -12.87 6.11
N LEU A 64 -5.41 -11.55 5.99
CA LEU A 64 -4.38 -10.61 5.60
C LEU A 64 -3.11 -10.73 6.45
N GLU A 65 -3.21 -10.72 7.78
CA GLU A 65 -2.04 -10.88 8.66
C GLU A 65 -1.38 -12.25 8.58
N MET A 66 -2.11 -13.28 8.13
CA MET A 66 -1.61 -14.64 7.97
C MET A 66 -1.01 -14.89 6.57
N SER A 67 -1.05 -13.91 5.67
CA SER A 67 -0.60 -14.06 4.28
C SER A 67 0.91 -14.17 4.09
N GLU A 68 1.70 -13.90 5.15
CA GLU A 68 3.16 -13.79 5.08
C GLU A 68 3.66 -12.74 4.06
N ALA A 69 2.80 -11.77 3.70
CA ALA A 69 3.12 -10.72 2.74
C ALA A 69 4.38 -9.92 3.14
N ILE A 70 5.18 -9.60 2.13
CA ILE A 70 6.43 -8.86 2.25
C ILE A 70 6.39 -7.70 1.27
N VAL A 71 6.74 -6.51 1.74
CA VAL A 71 7.06 -5.37 0.88
C VAL A 71 8.56 -5.12 0.94
N THR A 72 9.19 -4.97 -0.23
CA THR A 72 10.59 -4.55 -0.33
C THR A 72 10.65 -3.24 -1.09
N VAL A 73 11.18 -2.20 -0.44
CA VAL A 73 11.41 -0.87 -1.04
C VAL A 73 12.87 -0.74 -1.38
N TYR A 74 13.16 -0.31 -2.61
CA TYR A 74 14.50 0.01 -3.07
C TYR A 74 14.62 1.54 -3.20
N LEU A 75 15.58 2.13 -2.51
CA LEU A 75 15.83 3.57 -2.53
C LEU A 75 17.33 3.81 -2.73
N GLY A 76 17.71 4.28 -3.93
CA GLY A 76 19.12 4.39 -4.30
C GLY A 76 19.81 3.02 -4.25
N SER A 77 20.82 2.88 -3.39
CA SER A 77 21.54 1.61 -3.16
C SER A 77 21.02 0.80 -1.97
N GLU A 78 20.04 1.31 -1.24
CA GLU A 78 19.50 0.67 -0.04
C GLU A 78 18.22 -0.11 -0.36
N SER A 79 18.00 -1.19 0.37
CA SER A 79 16.76 -1.97 0.32
C SER A 79 16.19 -2.14 1.72
N HIS A 80 14.90 -1.87 1.88
CA HIS A 80 14.18 -1.99 3.14
C HIS A 80 13.07 -3.01 3.00
N ARG A 81 13.05 -4.00 3.90
CA ARG A 81 12.08 -5.09 3.89
C ARG A 81 11.11 -4.96 5.06
N PHE A 82 9.83 -5.03 4.75
CA PHE A 82 8.71 -4.90 5.68
C PHE A 82 7.90 -6.19 5.65
N LEU A 83 7.50 -6.69 6.81
CA LEU A 83 6.72 -7.92 6.96
C LEU A 83 5.37 -7.61 7.57
N ILE A 84 4.32 -8.20 7.01
CA ILE A 84 2.98 -8.08 7.56
C ILE A 84 2.91 -8.63 8.98
N GLY A 85 2.07 -8.02 9.84
CA GLY A 85 1.96 -8.34 11.26
C GLY A 85 3.15 -7.88 12.12
N LYS A 86 4.23 -7.37 11.52
CA LYS A 86 5.41 -6.86 12.23
C LYS A 86 5.67 -5.38 11.96
N ASP A 87 5.58 -4.96 10.70
CA ASP A 87 5.88 -3.60 10.28
C ASP A 87 4.61 -2.92 9.76
N GLY A 88 4.34 -1.71 10.23
CA GLY A 88 3.08 -1.03 9.92
C GLY A 88 1.90 -1.59 10.72
N TYR A 89 0.69 -1.48 10.19
CA TYR A 89 -0.53 -2.02 10.82
C TYR A 89 -1.61 -2.37 9.80
N THR A 90 -2.55 -3.25 10.17
CA THR A 90 -3.69 -3.60 9.33
C THR A 90 -4.95 -2.82 9.71
N SER A 91 -5.79 -2.51 8.73
CA SER A 91 -7.09 -1.87 8.92
C SER A 91 -8.07 -2.31 7.84
N GLY A 92 -9.06 -3.12 8.24
CA GLY A 92 -10.01 -3.74 7.32
C GLY A 92 -9.31 -4.73 6.39
N ILE A 93 -9.18 -4.37 5.12
CA ILE A 93 -8.49 -5.13 4.07
C ILE A 93 -7.14 -4.51 3.68
N ASN A 94 -6.71 -3.45 4.36
CA ASN A 94 -5.48 -2.73 4.05
C ASN A 94 -4.39 -3.07 5.06
N TRP A 95 -3.17 -3.30 4.57
CA TRP A 95 -1.95 -3.24 5.34
C TRP A 95 -1.26 -1.91 5.06
N MET A 96 -1.31 -0.98 6.02
CA MET A 96 -0.61 0.30 5.98
C MET A 96 0.86 0.06 6.34
N VAL A 97 1.77 0.21 5.37
CA VAL A 97 3.15 -0.27 5.50
C VAL A 97 4.07 0.81 6.05
N LEU A 98 4.24 1.90 5.29
CA LEU A 98 5.19 2.96 5.58
C LEU A 98 4.75 4.30 4.97
N SER A 99 5.32 5.37 5.51
CA SER A 99 5.31 6.70 4.91
C SER A 99 6.73 7.12 4.48
N ILE A 100 6.79 7.92 3.42
CA ILE A 100 8.01 8.55 2.92
C ILE A 100 7.77 10.06 2.92
N ASP A 101 8.68 10.81 3.55
CA ASP A 101 8.74 12.25 3.39
C ASP A 101 9.37 12.58 2.03
N GLY A 102 8.62 13.26 1.16
CA GLY A 102 9.02 13.52 -0.22
C GLY A 102 10.11 14.58 -0.41
N GLU A 103 10.50 15.28 0.65
CA GLU A 103 11.60 16.26 0.60
C GLU A 103 12.93 15.63 1.06
N SER A 104 12.89 14.89 2.17
CA SER A 104 14.08 14.25 2.78
C SER A 104 14.27 12.79 2.38
N MET A 105 13.26 12.15 1.80
CA MET A 105 13.15 10.71 1.55
C MET A 105 13.22 9.86 2.84
N ALA A 106 12.96 10.46 4.00
CA ALA A 106 12.94 9.74 5.26
C ALA A 106 11.74 8.77 5.32
N MET A 107 12.02 7.51 5.67
CA MET A 107 11.00 6.46 5.82
C MET A 107 10.61 6.25 7.27
N SER A 108 9.31 6.11 7.52
CA SER A 108 8.74 5.71 8.81
C SER A 108 7.71 4.60 8.64
N ARG A 109 7.67 3.65 9.58
CA ARG A 109 6.60 2.64 9.62
C ARG A 109 5.27 3.34 9.89
N CYS A 110 4.21 2.89 9.23
CA CYS A 110 2.90 3.47 9.47
C CYS A 110 2.35 3.14 10.86
N SER A 111 1.65 4.12 11.42
CA SER A 111 0.78 3.99 12.60
C SER A 111 -0.58 4.60 12.28
N PRO A 112 -1.65 4.30 13.04
CA PRO A 112 -2.97 4.88 12.80
C PRO A 112 -3.00 6.41 12.73
N ASP A 113 -2.15 7.07 13.52
CA ASP A 113 -2.07 8.53 13.56
C ASP A 113 -1.27 9.11 12.39
N ALA A 114 -0.19 8.43 11.97
CA ALA A 114 0.71 8.92 10.92
C ALA A 114 0.21 8.59 9.50
N CYS A 115 -0.46 7.46 9.34
CA CYS A 115 -0.95 6.96 8.06
C CYS A 115 -2.40 6.48 8.20
N PRO A 116 -3.39 7.37 8.40
CA PRO A 116 -4.78 6.93 8.48
C PRO A 116 -5.14 6.13 7.21
N PRO A 117 -5.91 5.05 7.34
CA PRO A 117 -6.26 4.23 6.19
C PRO A 117 -7.06 5.08 5.18
N PRO A 118 -6.95 4.79 3.88
CA PRO A 118 -7.77 5.48 2.89
C PRO A 118 -9.24 5.35 3.30
N LEU A 119 -9.98 6.47 3.24
CA LEU A 119 -11.40 6.44 3.49
C LEU A 119 -12.01 5.42 2.55
N SER A 120 -12.75 4.44 3.09
CA SER A 120 -13.44 3.45 2.29
C SER A 120 -14.27 4.20 1.26
N THR A 121 -13.83 4.22 0.01
CA THR A 121 -14.76 4.49 -1.07
C THR A 121 -15.77 3.36 -0.95
N ASN A 122 -17.04 3.67 -0.73
CA ASN A 122 -18.11 2.68 -0.75
C ASN A 122 -18.00 1.95 -2.09
N SER A 123 -17.25 0.87 -2.14
CA SER A 123 -17.18 -0.03 -3.27
C SER A 123 -18.45 -0.85 -3.16
N ASN A 124 -19.56 -0.22 -3.57
CA ASN A 124 -20.79 -0.91 -3.90
C ASN A 124 -20.47 -1.84 -5.09
N TYR A 125 -20.02 -3.04 -4.79
CA TYR A 125 -20.09 -4.21 -5.65
C TYR A 125 -20.30 -5.47 -4.80
#